data_AF-A0A1W9JCM3-F1
#
_entry.id   AF-A0A1W9JCM3-F1
#
_cell.length_a   1.000
_cell.length_b   1.000
_cell.length_c   1.000
_cell.angle_alpha   90.00
_cell.angle_beta   90.00
_cell.angle_gamma   90.00
#
_symmetry.space_group_name_H-M   'P 1'
#
loop_
_entity.id
_entity.type
_entity.pdbx_description
1 polymer ?
#
loop_
_entity_poly.entity_id
_entity_poly.type
_entity_poly.pdbx_seq_one_letter_code
_entity_poly.pdbx_strand_id
1 'polypeptide(L)'
;MMIQPREQQALEVYFKLLTVKGFGPETFVQRTSFLNKLLPLLADKEPGGGEYRLAIEVMMDSVAEEDWPEGLVIAREYYPFWINDLKAVAQFNKAITKDQLPIDWKPIQVTLSSLWHTVDQEKFSTTDSWALKGYTKALRNENADQTLIDTRIKLAKILLVRLKEAPDKSNKIYRTTVDATLPLFEVKKNRRLFLVVVREFFHFWSGNPDADKFILNANTVSML
;
A
#
# COMPACT_ATOMS: atom_id res chain seq x y z
N MET A 1 -9.87 -0.91 27.64
CA MET A 1 -10.10 -1.90 26.58
C MET A 1 -9.01 -2.95 26.69
N MET A 2 -9.36 -4.22 26.82
CA MET A 2 -8.39 -5.29 27.08
C MET A 2 -7.85 -5.81 25.74
N ILE A 3 -6.53 -5.75 25.54
CA ILE A 3 -5.86 -6.32 24.37
C ILE A 3 -5.83 -7.84 24.56
N GLN A 4 -6.19 -8.59 23.52
CA GLN A 4 -6.17 -10.05 23.56
C GLN A 4 -4.73 -10.58 23.69
N PRO A 5 -4.50 -11.76 24.31
CA PRO A 5 -3.15 -12.26 24.59
C PRO A 5 -2.24 -12.39 23.36
N ARG A 6 -2.79 -12.78 22.20
CA ARG A 6 -2.05 -12.90 20.94
C ARG A 6 -1.54 -11.55 20.47
N GLU A 7 -2.42 -10.55 20.41
CA GLU A 7 -2.11 -9.18 20.02
C GLU A 7 -1.05 -8.57 20.92
N GLN A 8 -1.18 -8.81 22.24
CA GLN A 8 -0.21 -8.38 23.23
C GLN A 8 1.16 -9.03 22.98
N GLN A 9 1.21 -10.35 22.79
CA GLN A 9 2.47 -11.05 22.49
C GLN A 9 3.12 -10.53 21.20
N ALA A 10 2.34 -10.35 20.13
CA ALA A 10 2.85 -9.81 18.87
C ALA A 10 3.39 -8.38 19.04
N LEU A 11 2.70 -7.54 19.82
CA LEU A 11 3.13 -6.18 20.14
C LEU A 11 4.46 -6.17 20.93
N GLU A 12 4.57 -7.01 21.95
CA GLU A 12 5.77 -7.14 22.77
C GLU A 12 6.98 -7.57 21.93
N VAL A 13 6.81 -8.55 21.02
CA VAL A 13 7.89 -9.00 20.13
C VAL A 13 8.28 -7.89 19.15
N TYR A 14 7.31 -7.19 18.57
CA TYR A 14 7.55 -6.06 17.66
C TYR A 14 8.36 -4.94 18.33
N PHE A 15 7.92 -4.49 19.51
CA PHE A 15 8.62 -3.42 20.24
C PHE A 15 9.98 -3.87 20.78
N LYS A 16 10.10 -5.12 21.26
CA LYS A 16 11.41 -5.64 21.66
C LYS A 16 12.42 -5.60 20.51
N LEU A 17 12.00 -5.94 19.30
CA LEU A 17 12.85 -5.88 18.11
C LEU A 17 13.28 -4.43 17.83
N LEU A 18 12.36 -3.47 17.83
CA LEU A 18 12.69 -2.07 17.60
C LEU A 18 13.65 -1.51 18.68
N THR A 19 13.44 -1.89 19.94
CA THR A 19 14.34 -1.52 21.05
C THR A 19 15.74 -2.07 20.84
N VAL A 20 15.89 -3.36 20.47
CA VAL A 20 17.19 -3.97 20.17
C VAL A 20 17.90 -3.27 19.01
N LYS A 21 17.13 -2.69 18.09
CA LYS A 21 17.67 -1.93 16.96
C LYS A 21 18.06 -0.49 17.32
N GLY A 22 17.85 -0.05 18.55
CA GLY A 22 18.27 1.27 19.04
C GLY A 22 17.37 2.42 18.58
N PHE A 23 16.10 2.15 18.29
CA PHE A 23 15.15 3.18 17.91
C PHE A 23 14.79 4.09 19.10
N GLY A 24 14.57 5.38 18.81
CA GLY A 24 14.30 6.42 19.80
C GLY A 24 12.85 6.42 20.32
N PRO A 25 12.54 7.17 21.39
CA PRO A 25 11.20 7.25 21.97
C PRO A 25 10.11 7.68 20.97
N GLU A 26 10.44 8.56 20.02
CA GLU A 26 9.52 9.06 18.99
C GLU A 26 8.96 7.95 18.10
N THR A 27 9.77 6.93 17.79
CA THR A 27 9.38 5.72 17.06
C THR A 27 8.20 5.03 17.72
N PHE A 28 8.27 4.89 19.05
CA PHE A 28 7.27 4.15 19.83
C PHE A 28 5.98 4.93 19.99
N VAL A 29 6.04 6.25 20.11
CA VAL A 29 4.84 7.10 20.27
C VAL A 29 3.89 6.94 19.09
N GLN A 30 4.39 7.10 17.86
CA GLN A 30 3.57 6.99 16.65
C GLN A 30 3.00 5.57 16.48
N ARG A 31 3.84 4.55 16.68
CA ARG A 31 3.45 3.13 16.56
C ARG A 31 2.43 2.72 17.63
N THR A 32 2.60 3.16 18.86
CA THR A 32 1.67 2.89 19.96
C THR A 32 0.31 3.54 19.69
N SER A 33 0.30 4.81 19.29
CA SER A 33 -0.94 5.53 18.96
C SER A 33 -1.72 4.81 17.86
N PHE A 34 -1.02 4.41 16.79
CA PHE A 34 -1.61 3.67 15.69
C PHE A 34 -2.11 2.28 16.11
N LEU A 35 -1.27 1.48 16.77
CA LEU A 35 -1.59 0.11 17.14
C LEU A 35 -2.71 0.05 18.18
N ASN A 36 -2.81 1.00 19.10
CA ASN A 36 -3.93 1.08 20.05
C ASN A 36 -5.31 1.19 19.36
N LYS A 37 -5.37 1.76 18.15
CA LYS A 37 -6.59 1.79 17.33
C LYS A 37 -6.80 0.50 16.56
N LEU A 38 -5.72 -0.11 16.06
CA LEU A 38 -5.79 -1.32 15.23
C LEU A 38 -6.07 -2.60 16.03
N LEU A 39 -5.38 -2.82 17.14
CA LEU A 39 -5.46 -4.06 17.93
C LEU A 39 -6.88 -4.47 18.33
N PRO A 40 -7.79 -3.59 18.80
CA PRO A 40 -9.16 -4.01 19.07
C PRO A 40 -9.95 -4.48 17.84
N LEU A 41 -9.63 -4.00 16.64
CA LEU A 41 -10.28 -4.44 15.41
C LEU A 41 -9.78 -5.82 14.95
N LEU A 42 -8.63 -6.25 15.45
CA LEU A 42 -8.04 -7.57 15.23
C LEU A 42 -8.45 -8.59 16.30
N ALA A 43 -9.06 -8.14 17.39
CA ALA A 43 -9.54 -9.02 18.46
C ALA A 43 -10.48 -10.08 17.88
N ASP A 44 -10.26 -11.33 18.28
CA ASP A 44 -11.05 -12.50 17.88
C ASP A 44 -11.07 -12.79 16.36
N LYS A 45 -10.21 -12.12 15.58
CA LYS A 45 -10.04 -12.39 14.15
C LYS A 45 -9.06 -13.51 13.89
N GLU A 46 -9.32 -14.33 12.89
CA GLU A 46 -8.35 -15.32 12.42
C GLU A 46 -7.09 -14.64 11.87
N PRO A 47 -5.87 -15.09 12.24
CA PRO A 47 -4.65 -14.53 11.69
C PRO A 47 -4.58 -14.75 10.17
N GLY A 48 -4.66 -13.67 9.41
CA GLY A 48 -4.59 -13.74 7.96
C GLY A 48 -4.77 -12.40 7.27
N GLY A 49 -4.31 -12.33 6.02
CA GLY A 49 -4.31 -11.08 5.25
C GLY A 49 -5.69 -10.52 4.92
N GLY A 50 -6.73 -11.36 4.94
CA GLY A 50 -8.12 -10.94 4.71
C GLY A 50 -8.64 -10.07 5.86
N GLU A 51 -8.75 -10.64 7.06
CA GLU A 51 -9.23 -9.93 8.25
C GLU A 51 -8.34 -8.73 8.60
N TYR A 52 -7.02 -8.86 8.46
CA TYR A 52 -6.11 -7.73 8.70
C TYR A 52 -6.41 -6.54 7.80
N ARG A 53 -6.66 -6.79 6.50
CA ARG A 53 -6.96 -5.71 5.55
C ARG A 53 -8.28 -5.02 5.89
N LEU A 54 -9.30 -5.79 6.30
CA LEU A 54 -10.58 -5.23 6.72
C LEU A 54 -10.42 -4.38 7.99
N ALA A 55 -9.65 -4.84 8.97
CA ALA A 55 -9.35 -4.08 10.18
C ALA A 55 -8.60 -2.77 9.88
N ILE A 56 -7.62 -2.82 8.96
CA ILE A 56 -6.93 -1.62 8.48
C ILE A 56 -7.91 -0.66 7.82
N GLU A 57 -8.75 -1.11 6.87
CA GLU A 57 -9.74 -0.24 6.21
C GLU A 57 -10.66 0.46 7.25
N VAL A 58 -11.13 -0.26 8.26
CA VAL A 58 -11.96 0.32 9.34
C VAL A 58 -11.18 1.34 10.16
N MET A 59 -9.92 1.04 10.51
CA MET A 59 -9.08 1.97 11.27
C MET A 59 -8.73 3.22 10.44
N MET A 60 -8.47 3.08 9.14
CA MET A 60 -8.17 4.22 8.25
C MET A 60 -9.33 5.22 8.20
N ASP A 61 -10.58 4.74 8.25
CA ASP A 61 -11.76 5.61 8.28
C ASP A 61 -11.89 6.40 9.61
N SER A 62 -11.06 6.10 10.63
CA SER A 62 -11.03 6.77 11.94
C SER A 62 -9.83 7.72 12.15
N VAL A 63 -9.00 7.90 11.13
CA VAL A 63 -7.79 8.75 11.18
C VAL A 63 -7.78 9.76 10.03
N ALA A 64 -7.10 10.89 10.22
CA ALA A 64 -6.99 11.91 9.19
C ALA A 64 -6.26 11.37 7.95
N GLU A 65 -6.72 11.75 6.76
CA GLU A 65 -6.21 11.27 5.48
C GLU A 65 -4.70 11.51 5.30
N GLU A 66 -4.19 12.62 5.83
CA GLU A 66 -2.78 13.00 5.81
C GLU A 66 -1.84 12.05 6.60
N ASP A 67 -2.40 11.34 7.59
CA ASP A 67 -1.70 10.37 8.44
C ASP A 67 -1.69 8.95 7.82
N TRP A 68 -2.41 8.75 6.70
CA TRP A 68 -2.55 7.42 6.11
C TRP A 68 -1.21 6.79 5.70
N PRO A 69 -0.28 7.51 5.05
CA PRO A 69 0.99 6.93 4.62
C PRO A 69 1.82 6.34 5.76
N GLU A 70 2.00 7.08 6.85
CA GLU A 70 2.73 6.62 8.04
C GLU A 70 2.00 5.47 8.73
N GLY A 71 0.68 5.59 8.89
CA GLY A 71 -0.14 4.52 9.46
C GLY A 71 0.00 3.21 8.69
N LEU A 72 -0.03 3.27 7.36
CA LEU A 72 0.11 2.09 6.51
C LEU A 72 1.54 1.50 6.54
N VAL A 73 2.58 2.31 6.81
CA VAL A 73 3.92 1.77 7.12
C VAL A 73 3.87 0.93 8.39
N ILE A 74 3.34 1.48 9.49
CA ILE A 74 3.22 0.78 10.77
C ILE A 74 2.41 -0.51 10.62
N ALA A 75 1.28 -0.45 9.90
CA ALA A 75 0.44 -1.61 9.61
C ALA A 75 1.23 -2.75 8.94
N ARG A 76 2.09 -2.43 7.96
CA ARG A 76 2.86 -3.44 7.24
C ARG A 76 4.03 -3.97 8.06
N GLU A 77 4.65 -3.14 8.88
CA GLU A 77 5.68 -3.58 9.82
C GLU A 77 5.11 -4.56 10.85
N TYR A 78 3.91 -4.29 11.37
CA TYR A 78 3.29 -5.11 12.42
C TYR A 78 2.68 -6.42 11.92
N TYR A 79 2.19 -6.47 10.66
CA TYR A 79 1.48 -7.62 10.12
C TYR A 79 2.18 -8.98 10.33
N PRO A 80 3.48 -9.15 10.01
CA PRO A 80 4.20 -10.41 10.21
C PRO A 80 4.18 -10.92 11.65
N PHE A 81 4.19 -10.01 12.63
CA PHE A 81 4.15 -10.35 14.05
C PHE A 81 2.77 -10.87 14.44
N TRP A 82 1.71 -10.22 13.94
CA TRP A 82 0.34 -10.61 14.22
C TRP A 82 -0.03 -11.97 13.63
N ILE A 83 0.42 -12.29 12.41
CA ILE A 83 0.19 -13.61 11.80
C ILE A 83 1.23 -14.67 12.21
N ASN A 84 2.17 -14.33 13.10
CA ASN A 84 3.26 -15.20 13.52
C ASN A 84 4.12 -15.75 12.35
N ASP A 85 4.35 -14.94 11.31
CA ASP A 85 5.25 -15.30 10.20
C ASP A 85 6.71 -15.04 10.60
N LEU A 86 7.31 -16.04 11.25
CA LEU A 86 8.68 -15.97 11.74
C LEU A 86 9.71 -15.69 10.63
N LYS A 87 9.44 -16.13 9.39
CA LYS A 87 10.34 -15.90 8.25
C LYS A 87 10.30 -14.42 7.86
N ALA A 88 9.11 -13.85 7.75
CA ALA A 88 8.95 -12.43 7.47
C ALA A 88 9.48 -11.55 8.62
N VAL A 89 9.28 -11.94 9.88
CA VAL A 89 9.87 -11.25 11.05
C VAL A 89 11.40 -11.28 10.99
N ALA A 90 12.01 -12.43 10.66
CA ALA A 90 13.47 -12.53 10.52
C ALA A 90 14.01 -11.68 9.35
N GLN A 91 13.28 -11.63 8.23
CA GLN A 91 13.63 -10.75 7.10
C GLN A 91 13.52 -9.28 7.47
N PHE A 92 12.44 -8.90 8.17
CA PHE A 92 12.25 -7.55 8.68
C PHE A 92 13.39 -7.16 9.62
N ASN A 93 13.75 -8.03 10.58
CA ASN A 93 14.87 -7.80 11.49
C ASN A 93 16.19 -7.57 10.74
N LYS A 94 16.45 -8.28 9.64
CA LYS A 94 17.67 -8.07 8.84
C LYS A 94 17.64 -6.76 8.05
N ALA A 95 16.48 -6.41 7.49
CA ALA A 95 16.34 -5.26 6.61
C ALA A 95 16.24 -3.93 7.37
N ILE A 96 15.68 -3.92 8.57
CA ILE A 96 15.49 -2.69 9.32
C ILE A 96 16.79 -2.24 10.01
N THR A 97 17.26 -1.06 9.60
CA THR A 97 18.51 -0.44 10.07
C THR A 97 18.32 0.97 10.61
N LYS A 98 17.21 1.63 10.25
CA LYS A 98 16.83 2.97 10.72
C LYS A 98 15.32 3.13 10.68
N ASP A 99 14.80 4.13 11.38
CA ASP A 99 13.38 4.47 11.27
C ASP A 99 13.03 5.00 9.88
N GLN A 100 11.87 4.56 9.41
CA GLN A 100 11.26 4.97 8.14
C GLN A 100 10.27 6.12 8.33
N LEU A 101 10.01 6.48 9.59
CA LEU A 101 9.10 7.53 10.01
C LEU A 101 9.89 8.68 10.66
N PRO A 102 9.47 9.95 10.45
CA PRO A 102 8.42 10.37 9.51
C PRO A 102 8.83 10.11 8.05
N ILE A 103 7.87 10.10 7.13
CA ILE A 103 8.16 9.90 5.71
C ILE A 103 8.73 11.20 5.13
N ASP A 104 9.98 11.13 4.65
CA ASP A 104 10.74 12.30 4.16
C ASP A 104 10.10 13.02 2.96
N TRP A 105 9.38 12.29 2.11
CA TRP A 105 8.75 12.82 0.90
C TRP A 105 7.37 12.22 0.68
N LYS A 106 6.39 13.08 0.37
CA LYS A 106 5.03 12.71 -0.06
C LYS A 106 4.69 13.51 -1.32
N PRO A 107 3.87 12.94 -2.24
CA PRO A 107 3.38 13.71 -3.38
C PRO A 107 2.53 14.91 -2.94
N ILE A 108 2.53 15.98 -3.75
CA ILE A 108 1.76 17.20 -3.52
C ILE A 108 0.27 16.90 -3.31
N GLN A 109 -0.40 17.62 -2.41
CA GLN A 109 -1.84 17.45 -2.21
C GLN A 109 -2.66 17.87 -3.45
N VAL A 110 -3.59 17.01 -3.88
CA VAL A 110 -4.45 17.20 -5.06
C VAL A 110 -5.78 16.50 -4.84
N THR A 111 -6.77 16.75 -5.71
CA THR A 111 -8.04 16.02 -5.68
C THR A 111 -8.06 14.88 -6.70
N LEU A 112 -8.87 13.85 -6.45
CA LEU A 112 -9.08 12.79 -7.44
C LEU A 112 -9.70 13.33 -8.73
N SER A 113 -10.66 14.25 -8.63
CA SER A 113 -11.32 14.85 -9.79
C SER A 113 -10.31 15.56 -10.69
N SER A 114 -9.44 16.41 -10.13
CA SER A 114 -8.42 17.11 -10.92
C SER A 114 -7.51 16.13 -11.64
N LEU A 115 -7.03 15.08 -10.97
CA LEU A 115 -6.20 14.05 -11.61
C LEU A 115 -6.99 13.34 -12.72
N TRP A 116 -8.21 12.90 -12.44
CA TRP A 116 -9.03 12.14 -13.37
C TRP A 116 -9.28 12.87 -14.69
N HIS A 117 -9.44 14.19 -14.66
CA HIS A 117 -9.68 14.97 -15.88
C HIS A 117 -8.42 15.34 -16.66
N THR A 118 -7.27 15.48 -15.99
CA THR A 118 -6.03 15.95 -16.67
C THR A 118 -5.09 14.81 -17.06
N VAL A 119 -5.20 13.63 -16.44
CA VAL A 119 -4.23 12.54 -16.60
C VAL A 119 -4.04 12.04 -18.03
N ASP A 120 -5.07 12.16 -18.87
CA ASP A 120 -5.00 11.73 -20.27
C ASP A 120 -4.23 12.72 -21.17
N GLN A 121 -4.01 13.94 -20.70
CA GLN A 121 -3.24 14.99 -21.38
C GLN A 121 -1.76 15.00 -20.97
N GLU A 122 -1.40 14.24 -19.94
CA GLU A 122 -0.04 14.20 -19.41
C GLU A 122 0.93 13.54 -20.38
N LYS A 123 2.13 14.12 -20.47
CA LYS A 123 3.25 13.55 -21.23
C LYS A 123 4.07 12.68 -20.30
N PHE A 124 3.94 11.37 -20.46
CA PHE A 124 4.72 10.39 -19.70
C PHE A 124 6.12 10.24 -20.26
N SER A 125 7.06 9.89 -19.39
CA SER A 125 8.42 9.54 -19.82
C SER A 125 8.39 8.33 -20.77
N THR A 126 9.49 8.10 -21.48
CA THR A 126 9.64 6.90 -22.31
C THR A 126 9.42 5.64 -21.48
N THR A 127 10.08 5.52 -20.33
CA THR A 127 9.99 4.35 -19.45
C THR A 127 8.56 4.11 -18.95
N ASP A 128 7.86 5.16 -18.52
CA ASP A 128 6.48 5.03 -18.04
C ASP A 128 5.52 4.67 -19.18
N SER A 129 5.74 5.23 -20.37
CA SER A 129 4.97 4.87 -21.57
C SER A 129 5.16 3.40 -21.95
N TRP A 130 6.36 2.85 -21.80
CA TRP A 130 6.62 1.42 -21.99
C TRP A 130 5.90 0.56 -20.95
N ALA A 131 5.94 0.94 -19.67
CA ALA A 131 5.22 0.24 -18.61
C ALA A 131 3.70 0.22 -18.86
N LEU A 132 3.11 1.37 -19.25
CA LEU A 132 1.69 1.47 -19.60
C LEU A 132 1.33 0.60 -20.81
N LYS A 133 2.17 0.58 -21.85
CA LYS A 133 1.96 -0.28 -23.03
C LYS A 133 2.02 -1.77 -22.67
N GLY A 134 3.00 -2.16 -21.85
CA GLY A 134 3.13 -3.53 -21.35
C GLY A 134 1.88 -3.96 -20.57
N TYR A 135 1.48 -3.13 -19.61
CA TYR A 135 0.29 -3.41 -18.79
C TYR A 135 -0.99 -3.49 -19.64
N THR A 136 -1.17 -2.57 -20.60
CA THR A 136 -2.30 -2.59 -21.54
C THR A 136 -2.33 -3.89 -22.36
N LYS A 137 -1.17 -4.34 -22.85
CA LYS A 137 -1.06 -5.60 -23.61
C LYS A 137 -1.44 -6.81 -22.74
N ALA A 138 -0.96 -6.84 -21.50
CA ALA A 138 -1.26 -7.93 -20.57
C ALA A 138 -2.75 -8.01 -20.24
N LEU A 139 -3.41 -6.87 -19.98
CA LEU A 139 -4.87 -6.83 -19.74
C LEU A 139 -5.67 -7.34 -20.95
N ARG A 140 -5.23 -7.04 -22.18
CA ARG A 140 -5.87 -7.55 -23.40
C ARG A 140 -5.73 -9.07 -23.54
N ASN A 141 -4.59 -9.62 -23.17
CA ASN A 141 -4.35 -11.07 -23.23
C ASN A 141 -5.26 -11.84 -22.26
N GLU A 142 -5.62 -11.22 -21.13
CA GLU A 142 -6.60 -11.77 -20.17
C GLU A 142 -8.06 -11.57 -20.59
N ASN A 143 -8.32 -11.14 -21.84
CA ASN A 143 -9.64 -10.88 -22.39
C ASN A 143 -10.49 -9.91 -21.53
N ALA A 144 -9.86 -8.95 -20.87
CA ALA A 144 -10.57 -7.87 -20.18
C ALA A 144 -11.35 -7.02 -21.19
N ASP A 145 -12.56 -6.58 -20.81
CA ASP A 145 -13.33 -5.66 -21.64
C ASP A 145 -12.65 -4.28 -21.74
N GLN A 146 -12.95 -3.54 -22.81
CA GLN A 146 -12.29 -2.27 -23.09
C GLN A 146 -12.54 -1.21 -22.01
N THR A 147 -13.72 -1.20 -21.37
CA THR A 147 -14.04 -0.24 -20.31
C THR A 147 -13.22 -0.50 -19.06
N LEU A 148 -13.03 -1.77 -18.71
CA LEU A 148 -12.16 -2.19 -17.62
C LEU A 148 -10.70 -1.85 -17.90
N ILE A 149 -10.22 -2.11 -19.12
CA ILE A 149 -8.87 -1.73 -19.55
C ILE A 149 -8.67 -0.21 -19.38
N ASP A 150 -9.56 0.60 -19.95
CA ASP A 150 -9.45 2.06 -19.89
C ASP A 150 -9.43 2.57 -18.44
N THR A 151 -10.29 2.01 -17.59
CA THR A 151 -10.35 2.34 -16.16
C THR A 151 -9.04 2.00 -15.45
N ARG A 152 -8.49 0.79 -15.64
CA ARG A 152 -7.23 0.38 -15.01
C ARG A 152 -6.04 1.18 -15.52
N ILE A 153 -5.97 1.45 -16.82
CA ILE A 153 -4.92 2.30 -17.38
C ILE A 153 -5.00 3.71 -16.81
N LYS A 154 -6.20 4.27 -16.65
CA LYS A 154 -6.39 5.60 -16.06
C LYS A 154 -5.91 5.67 -14.61
N LEU A 155 -6.22 4.65 -13.80
CA LEU A 155 -5.72 4.53 -12.43
C LEU A 155 -4.19 4.39 -12.37
N ALA A 156 -3.58 3.63 -13.27
CA ALA A 156 -2.12 3.53 -13.37
C ALA A 156 -1.47 4.86 -13.76
N LYS A 157 -2.08 5.60 -14.72
CA LYS A 157 -1.62 6.94 -15.10
C LYS A 157 -1.73 7.94 -13.92
N ILE A 158 -2.81 7.89 -13.14
CA ILE A 158 -2.97 8.73 -11.94
C ILE A 158 -1.79 8.53 -10.99
N LEU A 159 -1.40 7.27 -10.75
CA LEU A 159 -0.23 6.96 -9.93
C LEU A 159 1.05 7.55 -10.53
N LEU A 160 1.25 7.43 -11.84
CA LEU A 160 2.44 7.98 -12.51
C LEU A 160 2.53 9.51 -12.41
N VAL A 161 1.41 10.21 -12.53
CA VAL A 161 1.35 11.67 -12.31
C VAL A 161 1.78 12.01 -10.89
N ARG A 162 1.33 11.23 -9.90
CA ARG A 162 1.70 11.39 -8.49
C ARG A 162 3.19 11.07 -8.23
N LEU A 163 3.82 10.26 -9.08
CA LEU A 163 5.25 9.91 -9.00
C LEU A 163 6.18 10.92 -9.70
N LYS A 164 5.65 11.84 -10.50
CA LYS A 164 6.42 12.70 -11.42
C LYS A 164 7.50 13.53 -10.73
N GLU A 165 7.23 13.98 -9.50
CA GLU A 165 8.13 14.84 -8.72
C GLU A 165 8.87 14.07 -7.62
N ALA A 166 8.89 12.74 -7.70
CA ALA A 166 9.60 11.93 -6.74
C ALA A 166 11.12 12.18 -6.80
N PRO A 167 11.82 12.16 -5.65
CA PRO A 167 13.25 12.39 -5.59
C PRO A 167 14.06 11.28 -6.26
N ASP A 168 13.54 10.05 -6.25
CA ASP A 168 14.18 8.87 -6.81
C ASP A 168 13.16 7.83 -7.27
N LYS A 169 13.61 6.91 -8.13
CA LYS A 169 12.83 5.73 -8.54
C LYS A 169 13.16 4.56 -7.60
N SER A 170 12.30 4.31 -6.61
CA SER A 170 12.43 3.16 -5.72
C SER A 170 11.10 2.56 -5.29
N ASN A 171 11.14 1.31 -4.81
CA ASN A 171 9.96 0.60 -4.30
C ASN A 171 9.35 1.32 -3.08
N LYS A 172 10.18 1.99 -2.27
CA LYS A 172 9.73 2.80 -1.13
C LYS A 172 8.87 3.96 -1.62
N ILE A 173 9.38 4.74 -2.57
CA ILE A 173 8.68 5.88 -3.17
C ILE A 173 7.37 5.44 -3.83
N TYR A 174 7.39 4.35 -4.62
CA TYR A 174 6.18 3.82 -5.25
C TYR A 174 5.09 3.54 -4.21
N ARG A 175 5.45 2.84 -3.13
CA ARG A 175 4.52 2.47 -2.06
C ARG A 175 4.01 3.70 -1.31
N THR A 176 4.89 4.64 -0.96
CA THR A 176 4.49 5.91 -0.34
C THR A 176 3.49 6.66 -1.22
N THR A 177 3.72 6.72 -2.53
CA THR A 177 2.79 7.37 -3.45
C THR A 177 1.45 6.66 -3.51
N VAL A 178 1.42 5.31 -3.54
CA VAL A 178 0.18 4.54 -3.44
C VAL A 178 -0.57 4.91 -2.16
N ASP A 179 0.10 4.84 -1.01
CA ASP A 179 -0.51 5.12 0.29
C ASP A 179 -1.06 6.55 0.39
N ALA A 180 -0.33 7.53 -0.16
CA ALA A 180 -0.75 8.93 -0.22
C ALA A 180 -1.83 9.20 -1.28
N THR A 181 -2.15 8.24 -2.15
CA THR A 181 -3.20 8.38 -3.17
C THR A 181 -4.49 7.68 -2.75
N LEU A 182 -4.42 6.70 -1.84
CA LEU A 182 -5.59 6.01 -1.30
C LEU A 182 -6.68 6.92 -0.70
N PRO A 183 -6.35 7.97 0.08
CA PRO A 183 -7.36 8.82 0.69
C PRO A 183 -8.20 9.58 -0.34
N LEU A 184 -7.67 9.81 -1.55
CA LEU A 184 -8.38 10.51 -2.62
C LEU A 184 -9.63 9.75 -3.12
N PHE A 185 -9.77 8.47 -2.74
CA PHE A 185 -10.91 7.64 -3.11
C PHE A 185 -11.86 7.47 -1.92
N GLU A 186 -12.94 8.26 -1.89
CA GLU A 186 -13.97 8.19 -0.85
C GLU A 186 -14.63 6.79 -0.81
N VAL A 187 -14.95 6.25 -1.98
CA VAL A 187 -15.63 4.95 -2.13
C VAL A 187 -14.66 3.78 -1.93
N LYS A 188 -14.91 2.94 -0.93
CA LYS A 188 -14.06 1.75 -0.59
C LYS A 188 -13.82 0.82 -1.77
N LYS A 189 -14.84 0.57 -2.59
CA LYS A 189 -14.70 -0.26 -3.80
C LYS A 189 -13.66 0.31 -4.77
N ASN A 190 -13.63 1.64 -4.92
CA ASN A 190 -12.65 2.31 -5.78
C ASN A 190 -11.24 2.26 -5.17
N ARG A 191 -11.10 2.39 -3.84
CA ARG A 191 -9.82 2.15 -3.12
C ARG A 191 -9.28 0.76 -3.39
N ARG A 192 -10.13 -0.27 -3.28
CA ARG A 192 -9.74 -1.68 -3.51
C ARG A 192 -9.34 -1.92 -4.96
N LEU A 193 -10.11 -1.40 -5.93
CA LEU A 193 -9.76 -1.47 -7.34
C LEU A 193 -8.41 -0.78 -7.63
N PHE A 194 -8.19 0.42 -7.08
CA PHE A 194 -6.91 1.09 -7.20
C PHE A 194 -5.76 0.25 -6.64
N LEU A 195 -5.92 -0.33 -5.44
CA LEU A 195 -4.92 -1.23 -4.85
C LEU A 195 -4.61 -2.46 -5.71
N VAL A 196 -5.60 -3.02 -6.39
CA VAL A 196 -5.38 -4.11 -7.37
C VAL A 196 -4.53 -3.60 -8.52
N VAL A 197 -4.95 -2.52 -9.16
CA VAL A 197 -4.27 -1.95 -10.34
C VAL A 197 -2.82 -1.59 -10.03
N VAL A 198 -2.53 -0.91 -8.92
CA VAL A 198 -1.16 -0.51 -8.61
C VAL A 198 -0.27 -1.70 -8.24
N ARG A 199 -0.81 -2.80 -7.70
CA ARG A 199 -0.03 -4.02 -7.46
C ARG A 199 0.33 -4.72 -8.76
N GLU A 200 -0.63 -4.86 -9.67
CA GLU A 200 -0.37 -5.40 -11.01
C GLU A 200 0.64 -4.52 -11.77
N PHE A 201 0.38 -3.21 -11.81
CA PHE A 201 1.17 -2.24 -12.55
C PHE A 201 2.60 -2.10 -12.02
N PHE A 202 2.83 -2.30 -10.71
CA PHE A 202 4.16 -2.25 -10.11
C PHE A 202 5.15 -3.16 -10.84
N HIS A 203 4.74 -4.34 -11.29
CA HIS A 203 5.63 -5.27 -12.00
C HIS A 203 6.10 -4.71 -13.35
N PHE A 204 5.22 -4.01 -14.07
CA PHE A 204 5.59 -3.33 -15.32
C PHE A 204 6.46 -2.11 -15.04
N TRP A 205 6.12 -1.32 -14.03
CA TRP A 205 6.86 -0.11 -13.66
C TRP A 205 8.28 -0.39 -13.15
N SER A 206 8.46 -1.51 -12.44
CA SER A 206 9.77 -1.99 -11.93
C SER A 206 10.59 -2.74 -12.97
N GLY A 207 10.04 -3.03 -14.15
CA GLY A 207 10.74 -3.71 -15.23
C GLY A 207 10.86 -5.22 -15.04
N ASN A 208 9.92 -5.85 -14.32
CA ASN A 208 9.88 -7.30 -14.15
C ASN A 208 9.62 -8.00 -15.50
N PRO A 209 10.52 -8.89 -15.98
CA PRO A 209 10.30 -9.64 -17.22
C PRO A 209 9.06 -10.54 -17.19
N ASP A 210 8.63 -10.95 -15.99
CA ASP A 210 7.49 -11.83 -15.75
C ASP A 210 6.21 -11.07 -15.37
N ALA A 211 6.12 -9.76 -15.64
CA ALA A 211 5.02 -8.91 -15.17
C ALA A 211 3.62 -9.42 -15.52
N ASP A 212 3.45 -10.02 -16.70
CA ASP A 212 2.16 -10.54 -17.18
C ASP A 212 1.55 -11.61 -16.26
N LYS A 213 2.38 -12.38 -15.54
CA LYS A 213 1.92 -13.44 -14.61
C LYS A 213 1.19 -12.91 -13.38
N PHE A 214 1.28 -11.60 -13.13
CA PHE A 214 0.71 -10.96 -11.94
C PHE A 214 -0.60 -10.24 -12.23
N ILE A 215 -1.11 -10.31 -13.46
CA ILE A 215 -2.44 -9.79 -13.79
C ILE A 215 -3.52 -10.71 -13.22
N LEU A 216 -4.47 -10.14 -12.49
CA LEU A 216 -5.65 -10.89 -12.07
C LEU A 216 -6.65 -10.95 -13.21
N ASN A 217 -7.15 -12.15 -13.49
CA ASN A 217 -8.21 -12.36 -14.47
C ASN A 217 -9.48 -11.55 -14.10
N ALA A 218 -10.28 -11.20 -15.12
CA ALA A 218 -11.43 -10.31 -14.97
C ALA A 218 -12.46 -10.80 -13.92
N ASN A 219 -12.63 -12.12 -13.80
CA ASN A 219 -13.54 -12.73 -12.84
C ASN A 219 -13.11 -12.50 -11.38
N THR A 220 -11.80 -12.49 -11.11
CA THR A 220 -11.27 -12.28 -9.75
C THR A 220 -11.46 -10.84 -9.28
N VAL A 221 -11.38 -9.87 -10.21
CA VAL A 221 -11.50 -8.44 -9.84
C VAL A 221 -12.96 -8.02 -9.63
N SER A 222 -13.92 -8.66 -10.30
CA SER A 222 -15.35 -8.42 -10.04
C SER A 222 -15.81 -8.91 -8.66
N MET A 223 -15.02 -9.77 -7.99
CA MET A 223 -15.31 -10.32 -6.66
C MET A 223 -14.68 -9.51 -5.50
N LEU A 224 -13.90 -8.47 -5.79
CA LEU A 224 -13.20 -7.61 -4.81
C LEU A 224 -13.96 -6.30 -4.52
#